data_AF-A0A930WLD2-F1
#
_entry.id   AF-A0A930WLD2-F1
#
_cell.length_a   1.000
_cell.length_b   1.000
_cell.length_c   1.000
_cell.angle_alpha   90.00
_cell.angle_beta   90.00
_cell.angle_gamma   90.00
#
_symmetry.space_group_name_H-M   'P 1'
#
loop_
_entity.id
_entity.type
_entity.pdbx_description
1 polymer ?
#
loop_
_entity_poly.entity_id
_entity_poly.type
_entity_poly.pdbx_seq_one_letter_code
_entity_poly.pdbx_strand_id
1 'polypeptide(L)'
;PHRLDFMMKLKPAGKSLKAFWKEDYDQAVEGEKQILSLLSSEFEQVFSKAIRERMIRIKFMENRGGTLKIHSTISKKARGAMVTTMMKKEITQLEDLKSLEVAGFCYREDLSQEKEWIFVKE
;
A
#
# COMPACT_ATOMS: atom_id res chain seq x y z
N PRO A 1 13.55 -6.01 -21.50
CA PRO A 1 12.37 -6.19 -20.62
C PRO A 1 12.36 -7.56 -19.94
N HIS A 2 12.00 -7.61 -18.65
CA HIS A 2 11.86 -8.86 -17.88
C HIS A 2 10.48 -8.93 -17.24
N ARG A 3 10.00 -10.15 -16.96
CA ARG A 3 8.80 -10.40 -16.15
C ARG A 3 9.13 -11.45 -15.11
N LEU A 4 9.31 -11.00 -13.87
CA LEU A 4 9.55 -11.86 -12.71
C LEU A 4 8.54 -11.48 -11.62
N ASP A 5 7.53 -12.31 -11.45
CA ASP A 5 6.45 -12.10 -10.48
C ASP A 5 6.58 -13.11 -9.34
N PHE A 6 6.23 -12.71 -8.12
CA PHE A 6 6.30 -13.56 -6.93
C PHE A 6 5.46 -14.84 -7.02
N MET A 7 4.48 -14.91 -7.92
CA MET A 7 3.65 -16.10 -8.15
C MET A 7 4.26 -17.11 -9.12
N MET A 8 5.41 -16.80 -9.72
CA MET A 8 6.10 -17.73 -10.59
C MET A 8 6.61 -18.94 -9.80
N LYS A 9 6.55 -20.12 -10.42
CA LYS A 9 7.01 -21.39 -9.82
C LYS A 9 8.54 -21.50 -9.68
N LEU A 10 9.29 -20.46 -10.04
CA LEU A 10 10.73 -20.42 -9.92
C LEU A 10 11.14 -20.51 -8.44
N LYS A 11 12.09 -21.39 -8.14
CA LYS A 11 12.58 -21.62 -6.78
C LYS A 11 14.09 -21.48 -6.66
N PRO A 12 14.65 -20.27 -6.58
CA PRO A 12 16.07 -20.07 -6.34
C PRO A 12 16.45 -20.67 -4.98
N ALA A 13 17.49 -21.50 -4.95
CA ALA A 13 17.91 -22.25 -3.75
C ALA A 13 16.75 -23.02 -3.07
N GLY A 14 15.76 -23.49 -3.84
CA GLY A 14 14.59 -24.21 -3.33
C GLY A 14 13.53 -23.33 -2.64
N LYS A 15 13.77 -22.03 -2.49
CA LYS A 15 12.84 -21.08 -1.84
C LYS A 15 11.92 -20.45 -2.88
N SER A 16 10.67 -20.13 -2.50
CA SER A 16 9.83 -19.26 -3.34
C SER A 16 10.46 -17.88 -3.48
N LEU A 17 10.13 -17.13 -4.54
CA LEU A 17 10.68 -15.78 -4.73
C LEU A 17 10.42 -14.86 -3.53
N LYS A 18 9.24 -14.93 -2.91
CA LYS A 18 8.94 -14.17 -1.67
C LYS A 18 9.85 -14.56 -0.51
N ALA A 19 10.14 -15.86 -0.36
CA ALA A 19 11.00 -16.35 0.72
C ALA A 19 12.48 -16.06 0.46
N PHE A 20 12.88 -16.07 -0.81
CA PHE A 20 14.24 -15.73 -1.24
C PHE A 20 14.56 -14.27 -0.94
N TRP A 21 13.67 -13.34 -1.30
CA TRP A 21 13.90 -11.89 -1.18
C TRP A 21 13.54 -11.28 0.18
N LYS A 22 12.92 -12.03 1.09
CA LYS A 22 12.36 -11.46 2.34
C LYS A 22 13.38 -10.70 3.16
N GLU A 23 14.57 -11.25 3.32
CA GLU A 23 15.63 -10.67 4.15
C GLU A 23 16.07 -9.30 3.61
N ASP A 24 16.35 -9.22 2.31
CA ASP A 24 16.75 -7.96 1.65
C ASP A 24 15.66 -6.89 1.76
N TYR A 25 14.39 -7.28 1.59
CA TYR A 25 13.26 -6.35 1.69
C TYR A 25 13.04 -5.87 3.13
N ASP A 26 13.15 -6.75 4.12
CA ASP A 26 13.03 -6.36 5.52
C ASP A 26 14.15 -5.40 5.93
N GLN A 27 15.40 -5.72 5.55
CA GLN A 27 16.57 -4.89 5.84
C GLN A 27 16.43 -3.48 5.22
N ALA A 28 15.87 -3.38 4.01
CA ALA A 28 15.69 -2.10 3.32
C ALA A 28 14.78 -1.10 4.04
N VAL A 29 13.91 -1.56 4.95
CA VAL A 29 12.96 -0.71 5.68
C VAL A 29 13.08 -0.83 7.20
N GLU A 30 14.03 -1.62 7.71
CA GLU A 30 14.13 -1.95 9.13
C GLU A 30 14.31 -0.70 10.00
N GLY A 31 15.14 0.24 9.56
CA GLY A 31 15.41 1.51 10.24
C GLY A 31 14.32 2.58 10.13
N GLU A 32 13.30 2.37 9.31
CA GLU A 32 12.29 3.39 9.03
C GLU A 32 11.27 3.53 10.17
N LYS A 33 11.14 4.74 10.71
CA LYS A 33 10.21 5.00 11.83
C LYS A 33 8.75 4.82 11.42
N GLN A 34 8.41 5.19 10.18
CA GLN A 34 7.07 5.14 9.64
C GLN A 34 7.11 4.49 8.25
N ILE A 35 6.24 3.51 8.02
CA ILE A 35 6.15 2.81 6.74
C ILE A 35 4.73 2.94 6.21
N LEU A 36 4.55 3.70 5.13
CA LEU A 36 3.29 3.79 4.41
C LEU A 36 3.27 2.77 3.28
N SER A 37 2.40 1.77 3.35
CA SER A 37 2.20 0.81 2.27
C SER A 37 1.15 1.31 1.27
N LEU A 38 1.62 1.54 0.05
CA LEU A 38 0.79 1.68 -1.15
C LEU A 38 0.90 0.45 -2.07
N LEU A 39 1.38 -0.68 -1.54
CA LEU A 39 1.54 -1.93 -2.28
C LEU A 39 0.19 -2.66 -2.42
N SER A 40 0.14 -3.68 -3.28
CA SER A 40 -0.93 -4.68 -3.17
C SER A 40 -0.61 -5.65 -2.03
N SER A 41 -1.64 -6.31 -1.49
CA SER A 41 -1.47 -7.35 -0.47
C SER A 41 -0.53 -8.48 -0.90
N GLU A 42 -0.45 -8.76 -2.19
CA GLU A 42 0.46 -9.76 -2.76
C GLU A 42 1.93 -9.36 -2.64
N PHE A 43 2.25 -8.10 -2.96
CA PHE A 43 3.62 -7.59 -2.87
C PHE A 43 4.03 -7.31 -1.43
N GLU A 44 3.10 -6.95 -0.55
CA GLU A 44 3.40 -6.82 0.88
C GLU A 44 3.92 -8.13 1.50
N GLN A 45 3.49 -9.30 0.99
CA GLN A 45 3.88 -10.59 1.56
C GLN A 45 5.37 -10.96 1.38
N VAL A 46 6.14 -10.17 0.62
CA VAL A 46 7.60 -10.35 0.60
C VAL A 46 8.19 -10.03 1.98
N PHE A 47 7.66 -9.01 2.65
CA PHE A 47 8.11 -8.57 3.98
C PHE A 47 7.66 -9.55 5.08
N SER A 48 8.44 -9.64 6.15
CA SER A 48 8.05 -10.38 7.35
C SER A 48 6.79 -9.82 7.99
N LYS A 49 6.16 -10.64 8.85
CA LYS A 49 5.02 -10.20 9.65
C LYS A 49 5.39 -8.99 10.54
N ALA A 50 6.58 -8.99 11.14
CA ALA A 50 7.06 -7.90 11.98
C ALA A 50 7.12 -6.56 11.24
N ILE A 51 7.67 -6.54 10.01
CA ILE A 51 7.67 -5.35 9.17
C ILE A 51 6.25 -4.97 8.73
N ARG A 52 5.44 -5.94 8.30
CA ARG A 52 4.06 -5.69 7.86
C ARG A 52 3.17 -5.12 8.96
N GLU A 53 3.42 -5.44 10.22
CA GLU A 53 2.68 -4.89 11.38
C GLU A 53 3.06 -3.45 11.71
N ARG A 54 4.21 -2.94 11.21
CA ARG A 54 4.61 -1.54 11.31
C ARG A 54 4.02 -0.66 10.20
N MET A 55 3.46 -1.28 9.15
CA MET A 55 2.93 -0.56 8.00
C MET A 55 1.56 0.06 8.28
N ILE A 56 1.40 1.33 7.94
CA ILE A 56 0.10 1.96 7.72
C ILE A 56 -0.31 1.66 6.28
N ARG A 57 -1.52 1.15 6.06
CA ARG A 57 -2.03 0.78 4.74
C ARG A 57 -3.11 1.74 4.30
N ILE A 58 -3.11 2.09 3.01
CA ILE A 58 -4.23 2.83 2.42
C ILE A 58 -5.07 1.91 1.54
N LYS A 59 -6.38 1.88 1.81
CA LYS A 59 -7.38 1.25 0.94
C LYS A 59 -8.21 2.31 0.25
N PHE A 60 -8.38 2.13 -1.05
CA PHE A 60 -9.22 2.98 -1.88
C PHE A 60 -10.52 2.25 -2.19
N MET A 61 -11.65 2.87 -1.87
CA MET A 61 -12.99 2.33 -2.09
C MET A 61 -13.85 3.33 -2.87
N GLU A 62 -14.69 2.84 -3.75
CA GLU A 62 -15.72 3.66 -4.39
C GLU A 62 -17.08 3.37 -3.76
N ASN A 63 -17.83 4.41 -3.44
CA ASN A 63 -19.24 4.29 -3.11
C ASN A 63 -20.03 4.07 -4.40
N ARG A 64 -20.80 2.98 -4.48
CA ARG A 64 -21.67 2.70 -5.61
C ARG A 64 -23.07 2.44 -5.08
N GLY A 65 -23.87 3.50 -5.00
CA GLY A 65 -25.25 3.43 -4.53
C GLY A 65 -25.36 2.99 -3.06
N GLY A 66 -24.50 3.51 -2.19
CA GLY A 66 -24.46 3.19 -0.76
C GLY A 66 -23.62 1.96 -0.40
N THR A 67 -23.07 1.24 -1.38
CA THR A 67 -22.18 0.10 -1.14
C THR A 67 -20.74 0.46 -1.49
N LEU A 68 -19.84 0.33 -0.52
CA LEU A 68 -18.40 0.54 -0.72
C LEU A 68 -17.77 -0.67 -1.42
N LYS A 69 -17.03 -0.43 -2.51
CA LYS A 69 -16.37 -1.48 -3.29
C LYS A 69 -14.92 -1.13 -3.58
N ILE A 70 -14.04 -2.14 -3.46
CA ILE A 70 -12.64 -2.04 -3.89
C ILE A 70 -12.55 -2.51 -5.35
N HIS A 71 -12.04 -1.65 -6.22
CA HIS A 71 -11.75 -1.99 -7.62
C HIS A 71 -10.24 -1.98 -7.85
N SER A 72 -9.68 -3.09 -8.31
CA SER A 72 -8.22 -3.30 -8.40
C SER A 72 -7.53 -2.30 -9.33
N THR A 73 -8.06 -2.05 -10.53
CA THR A 73 -7.51 -1.07 -11.48
C THR A 73 -7.53 0.35 -10.92
N ILE A 74 -8.62 0.71 -10.23
CA ILE A 74 -8.82 2.04 -9.67
C ILE A 74 -7.90 2.23 -8.46
N SER A 75 -7.79 1.23 -7.59
CA SER A 75 -6.85 1.21 -6.47
C SER A 75 -5.41 1.39 -6.93
N LYS A 76 -5.00 0.73 -8.02
CA LYS A 76 -3.65 0.90 -8.60
C LYS A 76 -3.40 2.33 -9.08
N LYS A 77 -4.36 2.93 -9.78
CA LYS A 77 -4.27 4.34 -10.21
C LYS A 77 -4.24 5.29 -9.01
N ALA A 78 -5.08 5.07 -8.00
CA ALA A 78 -5.16 5.89 -6.81
C ALA A 78 -3.88 5.84 -5.97
N ARG A 79 -3.21 4.67 -5.87
CA ARG A 79 -1.88 4.55 -5.24
C ARG A 79 -0.83 5.41 -5.94
N GLY A 80 -0.76 5.38 -7.26
CA GLY A 80 0.15 6.24 -8.02
C GLY A 80 -0.19 7.73 -7.86
N ALA A 81 -1.48 8.07 -7.85
CA ALA A 81 -1.95 9.43 -7.59
C ALA A 81 -1.59 9.91 -6.17
N MET A 82 -1.68 9.04 -5.16
CA MET A 82 -1.30 9.34 -3.78
C MET A 82 0.18 9.74 -3.71
N VAL A 83 1.09 8.92 -4.24
CA VAL A 83 2.52 9.27 -4.28
C VAL A 83 2.74 10.60 -5.01
N THR A 84 2.08 10.79 -6.16
CA THR A 84 2.20 12.04 -6.93
C THR A 84 1.74 13.25 -6.13
N THR A 85 0.62 13.15 -5.42
CA THR A 85 0.07 14.23 -4.59
C THR A 85 0.97 14.51 -3.39
N MET A 86 1.49 13.46 -2.73
CA MET A 86 2.44 13.58 -1.63
C MET A 86 3.67 14.37 -2.05
N MET A 87 4.26 14.04 -3.21
CA MET A 87 5.41 14.75 -3.75
C MET A 87 5.07 16.20 -4.08
N LYS A 88 3.95 16.45 -4.77
CA LYS A 88 3.54 17.82 -5.17
C LYS A 88 3.24 18.74 -4.01
N LYS A 89 2.73 18.19 -2.91
CA LYS A 89 2.39 18.93 -1.69
C LYS A 89 3.49 18.87 -0.63
N GLU A 90 4.63 18.28 -0.97
CA GLU A 90 5.80 18.14 -0.09
C GLU A 90 5.42 17.57 1.29
N ILE A 91 4.58 16.53 1.29
CA ILE A 91 4.08 15.93 2.53
C ILE A 91 5.23 15.26 3.28
N THR A 92 5.48 15.76 4.49
CA THR A 92 6.50 15.20 5.41
C THR A 92 5.91 14.46 6.61
N GLN A 93 4.62 14.66 6.92
CA GLN A 93 3.94 13.99 8.03
C GLN A 93 2.79 13.13 7.49
N LEU A 94 2.69 11.88 7.97
CA LEU A 94 1.63 10.98 7.50
C LEU A 94 0.22 11.47 7.82
N GLU A 95 0.03 12.14 8.95
CA GLU A 95 -1.27 12.67 9.36
C GLU A 95 -1.82 13.70 8.37
N ASP A 96 -0.96 14.45 7.68
CA ASP A 96 -1.37 15.43 6.68
C ASP A 96 -2.13 14.76 5.51
N LEU A 97 -1.86 13.48 5.23
CA LEU A 97 -2.54 12.70 4.19
C LEU A 97 -4.05 12.63 4.42
N LYS A 98 -4.50 12.66 5.68
CA LYS A 98 -5.93 12.58 6.03
C LYS A 98 -6.72 13.79 5.56
N SER A 99 -6.05 14.93 5.31
CA SER A 99 -6.67 16.14 4.77
C SER A 99 -6.68 16.21 3.24
N LEU A 100 -6.06 15.23 2.56
CA LEU A 100 -5.87 15.28 1.12
C LEU A 100 -7.04 14.65 0.37
N GLU A 101 -7.48 15.34 -0.67
CA GLU A 101 -8.18 14.72 -1.78
C GLU A 101 -7.16 14.17 -2.79
N VAL A 102 -7.30 12.90 -3.15
CA VAL A 102 -6.42 12.20 -4.10
C VAL A 102 -7.26 11.56 -5.19
N ALA A 103 -7.27 12.14 -6.39
CA ALA A 103 -8.04 11.64 -7.53
C ALA A 103 -9.54 11.43 -7.23
N GLY A 104 -10.12 12.33 -6.42
CA GLY A 104 -11.51 12.25 -5.95
C GLY A 104 -11.73 11.34 -4.75
N PHE A 105 -10.69 10.74 -4.18
CA PHE A 105 -10.78 9.98 -2.94
C PHE A 105 -10.41 10.86 -1.73
N CYS A 106 -11.23 10.81 -0.68
CA CYS A 106 -11.01 11.52 0.58
C CYS A 106 -10.94 10.53 1.75
N TYR A 107 -10.15 10.85 2.77
CA TYR A 107 -10.06 10.05 3.98
C TYR A 107 -11.42 9.94 4.70
N ARG A 108 -11.73 8.75 5.20
CA ARG A 108 -12.94 8.45 5.97
C ARG A 108 -12.58 7.93 7.35
N GLU A 109 -12.68 8.81 8.33
CA GLU A 109 -12.32 8.50 9.72
C GLU A 109 -13.16 7.37 10.32
N ASP A 110 -14.47 7.37 10.04
CA ASP A 110 -15.43 6.38 10.52
C ASP A 110 -15.16 4.95 10.03
N LEU A 111 -14.40 4.81 8.94
CA LEU A 111 -14.02 3.52 8.35
C LEU A 111 -12.57 3.15 8.65
N SER A 112 -11.79 4.10 9.15
CA SER A 112 -10.35 3.96 9.31
C SER A 112 -9.97 3.44 10.70
N GLN A 113 -8.84 2.76 10.75
CA GLN A 113 -8.22 2.25 11.97
C GLN A 113 -6.78 2.74 12.04
N GLU A 114 -6.12 2.54 13.18
CA GLU A 114 -4.75 3.00 13.45
C GLU A 114 -3.78 2.73 12.28
N LYS A 115 -3.81 1.51 11.71
CA LYS A 115 -2.89 1.05 10.66
C LYS A 115 -3.56 0.78 9.31
N GLU A 116 -4.83 1.13 9.18
CA GLU A 116 -5.57 0.96 7.94
C GLU A 116 -6.44 2.18 7.68
N TRP A 117 -6.03 3.01 6.73
CA TRP A 117 -6.72 4.24 6.37
C TRP A 117 -7.55 4.03 5.12
N ILE A 118 -8.83 4.37 5.22
CA ILE A 118 -9.79 4.20 4.13
C ILE A 118 -10.00 5.54 3.46
N PHE A 119 -9.77 5.56 2.15
CA PHE A 119 -10.04 6.68 1.29
C PHE A 119 -11.20 6.31 0.38
N VAL A 120 -12.28 7.09 0.40
CA VAL A 120 -13.51 6.84 -0.36
C VAL A 120 -13.69 7.90 -1.42
N LYS A 121 -14.02 7.45 -2.62
CA LYS A 121 -14.57 8.28 -3.67
C LYS A 121 -16.07 8.03 -3.73
N GLU A 122 -16.85 9.09 -3.60
CA GLU A 122 -18.32 9.04 -3.67
C GLU A 122 -18.85 8.79 -5.08
#